data_AF-A0A086MRC2-F1
#
_entry.id   AF-A0A086MRC2-F1
#
_cell.length_a   1.000
_cell.length_b   1.000
_cell.length_c   1.000
_cell.angle_alpha   90.00
_cell.angle_beta   90.00
_cell.angle_gamma   90.00
#
_symmetry.space_group_name_H-M   'P 1'
#
loop_
_entity.id
_entity.type
_entity.pdbx_description
1 polymer ?
#
loop_
_entity_poly.entity_id
_entity_poly.type
_entity_poly.pdbx_seq_one_letter_code
_entity_poly.pdbx_strand_id
1 'polypeptide(L)'
;MQIDHAGALGANWRTGAAELSQQQREALGNDPLNLIAASGPANGAKSDSDAATWLPPRKGSHCSYVARQIAVKASTTCGSPRLKRPP
;
A
#
# COMPACT_ATOMS: atom_id res chain seq x y z
N MET A 1 -18.24 -3.51 5.05
CA MET A 1 -16.76 -3.50 5.19
C MET A 1 -16.15 -4.07 3.93
N GLN A 2 -14.93 -3.66 3.57
CA GLN A 2 -14.22 -4.10 2.37
C GLN A 2 -12.74 -4.36 2.70
N ILE A 3 -12.07 -5.15 1.85
CA ILE A 3 -10.61 -5.25 1.84
C ILE A 3 -10.08 -4.18 0.89
N ASP A 4 -9.25 -3.27 1.40
CA ASP A 4 -8.59 -2.22 0.62
C ASP A 4 -7.07 -2.42 0.60
N HIS A 5 -6.44 -1.94 -0.46
CA HIS A 5 -5.00 -1.78 -0.55
C HIS A 5 -4.58 -0.46 0.13
N ALA A 6 -3.90 -0.55 1.27
CA ALA A 6 -3.38 0.59 2.03
C ALA A 6 -2.60 1.55 1.14
N GLY A 7 -1.72 1.03 0.29
CA GLY A 7 -1.18 1.74 -0.87
C GLY A 7 -2.01 1.39 -2.11
N ALA A 8 -2.72 2.37 -2.66
CA ALA A 8 -3.54 2.16 -3.85
C ALA A 8 -2.71 1.57 -4.99
N LEU A 9 -3.25 0.57 -5.69
CA LEU A 9 -2.53 -0.11 -6.78
C LEU A 9 -2.18 0.85 -7.92
N GLY A 10 -3.07 1.80 -8.26
CA GLY A 10 -2.78 2.84 -9.25
C GLY A 10 -1.65 3.78 -8.83
N ALA A 11 -1.63 4.21 -7.56
CA ALA A 11 -0.53 4.99 -7.02
C ALA A 11 0.78 4.20 -7.00
N ASN A 12 0.76 2.93 -6.60
CA ASN A 12 1.92 2.06 -6.64
C ASN A 12 2.46 1.90 -8.06
N TRP A 13 1.58 1.72 -9.05
CA TRP A 13 1.94 1.64 -10.46
C TRP A 13 2.74 2.87 -10.90
N ARG A 14 2.21 4.07 -10.63
CA ARG A 14 2.85 5.34 -10.99
C ARG A 14 4.19 5.58 -10.30
N THR A 15 4.41 5.01 -9.11
CA THR A 15 5.64 5.20 -8.32
C THR A 15 6.57 3.98 -8.32
N GLY A 16 6.60 3.20 -9.41
CA GLY A 16 7.61 2.15 -9.62
C GLY A 16 7.05 0.73 -9.81
N ALA A 17 5.80 0.44 -9.44
CA ALA A 17 5.27 -0.91 -9.63
C ALA A 17 5.04 -1.26 -11.12
N ALA A 18 5.07 -0.27 -12.02
CA ALA A 18 5.07 -0.50 -13.47
C ALA A 18 6.30 -1.29 -13.96
N GLU A 19 7.45 -1.14 -13.29
CA GLU A 19 8.72 -1.79 -13.66
C GLU A 19 8.84 -3.22 -13.11
N LEU A 20 7.95 -3.61 -12.20
CA LEU A 20 7.94 -4.94 -11.62
C LEU A 20 7.49 -5.99 -12.64
N SER A 21 7.93 -7.24 -12.45
CA SER A 21 7.32 -8.37 -13.15
C SER A 21 5.86 -8.54 -12.73
N GLN A 22 5.08 -9.26 -13.53
CA GLN A 22 3.69 -9.59 -13.16
C GLN A 22 3.62 -10.27 -11.78
N GLN A 23 4.48 -11.26 -11.54
CA GLN A 23 4.54 -11.99 -10.26
C GLN A 23 4.85 -11.05 -9.08
N GLN A 24 5.75 -10.08 -9.26
CA GLN A 24 6.07 -9.09 -8.23
C GLN A 24 4.90 -8.14 -7.96
N ARG A 25 4.14 -7.74 -8.99
CA ARG A 25 2.93 -6.92 -8.80
C ARG A 25 1.82 -7.69 -8.09
N GLU A 26 1.62 -8.96 -8.42
CA GLU A 26 0.68 -9.83 -7.72
C GLU A 26 1.07 -10.01 -6.25
N ALA A 27 2.37 -10.18 -5.97
CA ALA A 27 2.87 -10.24 -4.60
C ALA A 27 2.67 -8.90 -3.85
N LEU A 28 2.86 -7.76 -4.51
CA LEU A 28 2.61 -6.43 -3.94
C LEU A 28 1.12 -6.20 -3.64
N GLY A 29 0.23 -6.61 -4.54
CA GLY A 29 -1.22 -6.51 -4.33
C GLY A 29 -1.69 -7.39 -3.17
N ASN A 30 -1.16 -8.60 -3.08
CA ASN A 30 -1.54 -9.57 -2.07
C ASN A 30 -0.68 -9.53 -0.79
N ASP A 31 0.21 -8.55 -0.64
CA ASP A 31 1.00 -8.40 0.60
C ASP A 31 0.04 -8.13 1.77
N PRO A 32 0.07 -8.92 2.87
CA PRO A 32 -0.74 -8.66 4.04
C PRO A 32 -0.53 -7.26 4.65
N LEU A 33 0.64 -6.64 4.45
CA LEU A 33 0.88 -5.23 4.81
C LEU A 33 0.18 -4.26 3.86
N ASN A 34 -0.16 -4.67 2.64
CA ASN A 34 -0.95 -3.85 1.74
C ASN A 34 -2.46 -4.05 1.97
N LEU A 35 -2.92 -5.16 2.55
CA LEU A 35 -4.36 -5.39 2.76
C LEU A 35 -4.87 -4.87 4.11
N ILE A 36 -5.93 -4.07 4.13
CA ILE A 36 -6.59 -3.55 5.34
C ILE A 36 -8.10 -3.71 5.28
N ALA A 37 -8.73 -3.89 6.45
CA ALA A 37 -10.18 -3.79 6.57
C ALA A 37 -10.59 -2.32 6.62
N ALA A 38 -11.36 -1.86 5.63
CA ALA A 38 -11.82 -0.49 5.51
C ALA A 38 -13.35 -0.40 5.38
N SER A 39 -13.92 0.76 5.71
CA SER A 39 -15.31 1.05 5.36
C SER A 39 -15.41 1.36 3.86
N GLY A 40 -16.54 0.99 3.25
CA GLY A 40 -16.79 1.27 1.83
C GLY A 40 -16.66 2.76 1.47
N PRO A 41 -17.24 3.69 2.25
CA PRO A 41 -17.10 5.13 1.99
C PRO A 41 -15.65 5.63 2.08
N ALA A 42 -14.86 5.14 3.05
CA ALA A 42 -13.46 5.55 3.17
C ALA A 42 -12.61 5.03 2.00
N ASN A 43 -12.81 3.78 1.60
CA ASN A 43 -12.16 3.20 0.43
C ASN A 43 -12.56 3.93 -0.87
N GLY A 44 -13.85 4.20 -1.04
CA GLY A 44 -14.37 4.96 -2.19
C GLY A 44 -13.83 6.40 -2.25
N ALA A 45 -13.72 7.08 -1.11
CA ALA A 45 -13.15 8.42 -1.03
C ALA A 45 -11.64 8.44 -1.33
N LYS A 46 -10.91 7.39 -0.93
CA LYS A 46 -9.49 7.22 -1.25
C LYS A 46 -9.27 6.97 -2.74
N SER A 47 -10.05 6.07 -3.35
CA SER A 47 -9.87 5.62 -4.73
C SER A 47 -8.41 5.20 -4.99
N ASP A 48 -7.80 5.69 -6.08
CA ASP A 48 -6.40 5.46 -6.44
C ASP A 48 -5.43 6.55 -5.96
N SER A 49 -5.87 7.38 -5.00
CA SER A 49 -5.08 8.51 -4.46
C SER A 49 -3.85 8.03 -3.69
N ASP A 50 -2.80 8.86 -3.71
CA ASP A 50 -1.63 8.70 -2.85
C ASP A 50 -1.84 9.33 -1.45
N ALA A 51 -0.87 9.14 -0.57
CA ALA A 51 -0.91 9.67 0.80
C ALA A 51 -0.78 11.20 0.88
N ALA A 52 -0.33 11.87 -0.18
CA ALA A 52 -0.28 13.33 -0.26
C ALA A 52 -1.66 13.92 -0.60
N THR A 53 -2.46 13.17 -1.37
CA THR A 53 -3.78 13.57 -1.82
C THR A 53 -4.88 13.17 -0.83
N TRP A 54 -4.75 12.01 -0.19
CA TRP A 54 -5.76 11.50 0.73
C TRP A 54 -5.14 10.82 1.96
N LEU A 55 -5.74 11.09 3.12
CA LEU A 55 -5.44 10.41 4.38
C LEU A 55 -6.75 10.01 5.10
N PRO A 56 -6.73 8.97 5.95
CA PRO A 56 -7.90 8.56 6.71
C PRO A 56 -8.49 9.72 7.54
N PRO A 57 -9.82 9.80 7.72
CA PRO A 57 -10.45 10.90 8.47
C PRO A 57 -9.94 11.02 9.93
N ARG A 58 -9.50 9.91 10.53
CA ARG A 58 -8.89 9.92 11.86
C ARG A 58 -7.43 10.40 11.78
N LYS A 59 -7.19 11.64 12.18
CA LYS A 59 -5.85 12.25 12.23
C LYS A 59 -4.81 11.41 12.98
N GLY A 60 -5.20 10.80 14.10
CA GLY A 60 -4.31 9.93 14.89
C GLY A 60 -3.79 8.70 14.13
N SER A 61 -4.39 8.33 13.00
CA SER A 61 -3.97 7.20 12.17
C SER A 61 -3.07 7.60 11.00
N HIS A 62 -2.78 8.88 10.80
CA HIS A 62 -2.01 9.34 9.64
C HIS A 62 -0.60 8.76 9.61
N CYS A 63 0.13 8.85 10.72
CA CYS A 63 1.50 8.34 10.79
C CYS A 63 1.56 6.83 10.53
N SER A 64 0.68 6.04 11.17
CA SER A 64 0.66 4.59 10.98
C SER A 64 0.23 4.19 9.57
N TYR A 65 -0.70 4.93 8.96
CA TYR A 65 -1.13 4.72 7.59
C TYR A 65 -0.02 5.00 6.58
N VAL A 66 0.68 6.12 6.71
CA VAL A 66 1.82 6.47 5.83
C VAL A 66 2.98 5.49 6.02
N ALA A 67 3.33 5.17 7.27
CA ALA A 67 4.39 4.21 7.57
C ALA A 67 4.12 2.83 6.95
N ARG A 68 2.86 2.38 6.96
CA ARG A 68 2.43 1.15 6.30
C ARG A 68 2.66 1.20 4.79
N GLN A 69 2.29 2.30 4.13
CA GLN A 69 2.53 2.44 2.69
C GLN A 69 4.03 2.44 2.34
N ILE A 70 4.86 3.07 3.17
CA ILE A 70 6.33 3.04 3.01
C ILE A 70 6.84 1.61 3.14
N ALA A 71 6.39 0.85 4.15
CA ALA A 71 6.80 -0.54 4.34
C ALA A 71 6.42 -1.45 3.16
N VAL A 72 5.22 -1.27 2.59
CA VAL A 72 4.74 -2.01 1.40
C VAL A 72 5.60 -1.71 0.17
N LYS A 73 5.96 -0.44 -0.07
CA LYS A 73 6.83 -0.07 -1.19
C LYS A 73 8.28 -0.51 -0.96
N ALA A 74 8.74 -0.45 0.28
CA ALA A 74 10.09 -0.89 0.64
C ALA A 74 10.28 -2.40 0.39
N SER A 75 9.27 -3.24 0.61
CA SER A 75 9.38 -4.69 0.40
C SER A 75 9.51 -5.12 -1.06
N THR A 76 9.11 -4.27 -2.01
CA THR A 76 8.92 -4.66 -3.42
C THR A 76 9.54 -3.72 -4.45
N THR A 77 9.63 -2.43 -4.18
CA THR A 77 9.92 -1.40 -5.21
C THR A 77 11.23 -0.64 -4.96
N CYS A 78 11.65 -0.43 -3.71
CA CYS A 78 12.92 0.24 -3.41
C CYS A 78 14.05 -0.77 -3.15
N GLY A 79 14.58 -1.41 -4.20
CA GLY A 79 15.87 -2.12 -4.18
C GLY A 79 16.11 -3.11 -3.01
N SER A 80 15.07 -3.58 -2.32
CA SER A 80 15.22 -4.30 -1.06
C SER A 80 15.88 -5.65 -1.29
N PRO A 81 17.10 -5.89 -0.76
CA PRO A 81 17.52 -7.25 -0.54
C PRO A 81 16.61 -7.76 0.57
N ARG A 82 15.56 -8.51 0.20
CA ARG A 82 14.60 -9.18 1.12
C ARG A 82 15.12 -9.18 2.55
N LEU A 83 14.55 -8.34 3.42
CA LEU A 83 14.69 -8.47 4.86
C LEU A 83 14.41 -9.94 5.17
N LYS A 84 15.48 -10.72 5.42
CA LYS A 84 15.37 -12.10 5.86
C LYS A 84 14.53 -12.03 7.12
N ARG A 85 13.28 -12.49 7.08
CA ARG A 85 12.52 -12.73 8.30
C ARG A 85 13.37 -13.68 9.15
N PRO A 86 13.76 -13.33 10.39
CA PRO A 86 14.38 -14.30 11.28
C PRO A 86 13.37 -15.44 11.52
N PRO A 87 13.86 -16.65 11.82
CA PRO A 87 13.03 -17.85 11.98
C PRO A 87 11.95 -17.70 13.04
#